data_AF-A0A829PIV7-F1
#
_entry.id   AF-A0A829PIV7-F1
#
_cell.length_a   1.000
_cell.length_b   1.000
_cell.length_c   1.000
_cell.angle_alpha   90.00
_cell.angle_beta   90.00
_cell.angle_gamma   90.00
#
_symmetry.space_group_name_H-M   'P 1'
#
loop_
_entity.id
_entity.type
_entity.pdbx_description
1 polymer ?
#
loop_
_entity_poly.entity_id
_entity_poly.type
_entity_poly.pdbx_seq_one_letter_code
_entity_poly.pdbx_strand_id
1 'polypeptide(L)'
;MSVHEAKTKLAGDCLQILKSSHSVTFNPQTDHKVLAVRNLALHSGQVDTASFNEALTIMTRLNEEILAITSTYDATMDRISFWGNDLLPQVNERLKEEQEALKLDLEELKASARRAHERLKQMGLTDGALRELADRDPEIDDVAVSSASDFDPTRPECPVCGYDGWLGYDATGRSPAYAETDWRHDDEYHFVDMTIEAVEFVCGVCGLNLDSELLRVEGMDDVREITVEATKEEVDALEQYQIDSYLEDAHRYQR
;
A
#
# COMPACT_ATOMS: atom_id res chain seq x y z
N MET A 1 -14.75 -4.18 -31.21
CA MET A 1 -14.12 -2.91 -30.79
C MET A 1 -12.82 -2.77 -31.54
N SER A 2 -12.61 -1.67 -32.26
CA SER A 2 -11.37 -1.51 -33.03
C SER A 2 -10.21 -1.16 -32.09
N VAL A 3 -8.99 -1.59 -32.42
CA VAL A 3 -7.75 -1.31 -31.66
C VAL A 3 -7.49 0.19 -31.50
N HIS A 4 -8.15 1.04 -32.28
CA HIS A 4 -8.12 2.49 -32.15
C HIS A 4 -9.07 3.04 -31.09
N GLU A 5 -10.22 2.41 -30.82
CA GLU A 5 -11.20 2.92 -29.84
C GLU A 5 -10.72 2.76 -28.39
N ALA A 6 -9.90 1.75 -28.10
CA ALA A 6 -9.28 1.58 -26.78
C ALA A 6 -8.16 2.61 -26.50
N LYS A 7 -7.62 3.24 -27.56
CA LYS A 7 -6.49 4.18 -27.48
C LYS A 7 -6.87 5.62 -27.16
N THR A 8 -8.17 5.95 -27.13
CA THR A 8 -8.66 7.34 -27.04
C THR A 8 -9.65 7.60 -25.90
N LYS A 9 -9.75 6.71 -24.91
CA LYS A 9 -10.63 6.95 -23.75
C LYS A 9 -10.06 8.07 -22.86
N LEU A 10 -10.94 8.95 -22.38
CA LEU A 10 -10.55 10.03 -21.49
C LEU A 10 -10.05 9.45 -20.16
N ALA A 11 -9.18 10.18 -19.45
CA ALA A 11 -8.62 9.71 -18.18
C ALA A 11 -9.72 9.33 -17.18
N GLY A 12 -10.81 10.12 -17.12
CA GLY A 12 -11.98 9.81 -16.31
C GLY A 12 -12.66 8.47 -16.65
N ASP A 13 -12.73 8.11 -17.94
CA ASP A 13 -13.34 6.86 -18.38
C ASP A 13 -12.45 5.65 -18.02
N CYS A 14 -11.13 5.81 -18.13
CA CYS A 14 -10.16 4.80 -17.72
C CYS A 14 -10.15 4.60 -16.20
N LEU A 15 -10.26 5.69 -15.42
CA LEU A 15 -10.43 5.63 -13.97
C LEU A 15 -11.70 4.88 -13.58
N GLN A 16 -12.79 5.11 -14.29
CA GLN A 16 -14.06 4.46 -13.98
C GLN A 16 -13.98 2.94 -14.24
N ILE A 17 -13.26 2.53 -15.29
CA ILE A 17 -12.97 1.12 -15.59
C ILE A 17 -12.08 0.49 -14.50
N LEU A 18 -11.04 1.20 -14.07
CA LEU A 18 -10.13 0.73 -13.01
C LEU A 18 -10.84 0.62 -11.66
N LYS A 19 -11.68 1.60 -11.29
CA LYS A 19 -12.52 1.54 -10.08
C LYS A 19 -13.49 0.35 -10.09
N SER A 20 -13.94 -0.08 -11.26
CA SER A 20 -14.79 -1.27 -11.41
C SER A 20 -14.01 -2.58 -11.55
N SER A 21 -12.68 -2.53 -11.57
CA SER A 21 -11.81 -3.71 -11.71
C SER A 21 -11.28 -4.11 -10.34
N HIS A 22 -11.64 -5.29 -9.86
CA HIS A 22 -11.21 -5.79 -8.53
C HIS A 22 -9.82 -6.43 -8.57
N SER A 23 -9.15 -6.38 -9.73
CA SER A 23 -7.88 -7.08 -9.99
C SER A 23 -6.68 -6.13 -10.10
N VAL A 24 -6.88 -4.83 -9.88
CA VAL A 24 -5.81 -3.83 -10.05
C VAL A 24 -5.88 -2.83 -8.90
N THR A 25 -4.83 -2.81 -8.08
CA THR A 25 -4.62 -1.78 -7.05
C THR A 25 -4.23 -0.47 -7.74
N PHE A 26 -4.94 0.60 -7.44
CA PHE A 26 -4.84 1.87 -8.16
C PHE A 26 -5.12 3.04 -7.21
N ASN A 27 -4.26 4.06 -7.20
CA ASN A 27 -4.43 5.26 -6.39
C ASN A 27 -5.05 6.40 -7.23
N PRO A 28 -6.31 6.79 -6.97
CA PRO A 28 -7.03 7.78 -7.79
C PRO A 28 -6.45 9.19 -7.77
N GLN A 29 -5.62 9.53 -6.79
CA GLN A 29 -5.02 10.86 -6.69
C GLN A 29 -3.69 10.94 -7.45
N THR A 30 -2.86 9.89 -7.40
CA THR A 30 -1.55 9.85 -8.07
C THR A 30 -1.67 9.37 -9.51
N ASP A 31 -2.44 8.31 -9.74
CA ASP A 31 -2.37 7.55 -11.00
C ASP A 31 -3.28 8.14 -12.09
N HIS A 32 -4.23 9.02 -11.73
CA HIS A 32 -4.92 9.89 -12.68
C HIS A 32 -3.92 10.70 -13.52
N LYS A 33 -2.78 11.09 -12.93
CA LYS A 33 -1.73 11.83 -13.63
C LYS A 33 -1.12 11.00 -14.76
N VAL A 34 -1.00 9.69 -14.61
CA VAL A 34 -0.48 8.77 -15.65
C VAL A 34 -1.41 8.71 -16.86
N LEU A 35 -2.72 8.62 -16.62
CA LEU A 35 -3.73 8.62 -17.68
C LEU A 35 -3.85 9.99 -18.37
N ALA A 36 -3.72 11.07 -17.59
CA ALA A 36 -3.65 12.43 -18.12
C ALA A 36 -2.39 12.63 -18.98
N VAL A 37 -1.22 12.18 -18.53
CA VAL A 37 0.06 12.25 -19.25
C VAL A 37 0.04 11.38 -20.52
N ARG A 38 -0.53 10.17 -20.48
CA ARG A 38 -0.74 9.33 -21.68
C ARG A 38 -1.53 10.08 -22.76
N ASN A 39 -2.66 10.66 -22.37
CA ASN A 39 -3.52 11.39 -23.29
C ASN A 39 -2.87 12.72 -23.76
N LEU A 40 -2.13 13.39 -22.88
CA LEU A 40 -1.41 14.63 -23.19
C LEU A 40 -0.18 14.38 -24.09
N ALA A 41 0.55 13.29 -23.89
CA ALA A 41 1.71 12.87 -24.70
C ALA A 41 1.30 12.47 -26.13
N LEU A 42 0.13 11.86 -26.28
CA LEU A 42 -0.48 11.60 -27.60
C LEU A 42 -0.91 12.88 -28.33
N HIS A 43 -1.24 13.96 -27.61
CA HIS A 43 -1.79 15.18 -28.19
C HIS A 43 -0.83 16.38 -28.28
N SER A 44 0.24 16.47 -27.49
CA SER A 44 0.89 17.76 -27.23
C SER A 44 2.36 17.87 -27.63
N GLY A 45 3.09 16.78 -27.91
CA GLY A 45 4.50 16.85 -28.34
C GLY A 45 5.45 17.64 -27.44
N GLN A 46 5.01 18.04 -26.23
CA GLN A 46 5.71 18.86 -25.24
C GLN A 46 5.24 18.41 -23.86
N VAL A 47 5.73 17.25 -23.41
CA VAL A 47 5.73 16.96 -21.97
C VAL A 47 7.03 17.50 -21.43
N ASP A 48 7.00 18.14 -20.27
CA ASP A 48 8.22 18.44 -19.52
C ASP A 48 9.04 17.15 -19.37
N THR A 49 10.30 17.19 -19.81
CA THR A 49 11.16 16.01 -19.88
C THR A 49 11.33 15.38 -18.50
N ALA A 50 11.28 16.16 -17.41
CA ALA A 50 11.35 15.63 -16.06
C ALA A 50 10.09 14.83 -15.71
N SER A 51 8.90 15.41 -15.83
CA SER A 51 7.63 14.70 -15.58
C SER A 51 7.41 13.50 -16.50
N PHE A 52 7.88 13.57 -17.75
CA PHE A 52 7.83 12.43 -18.67
C PHE A 52 8.71 11.28 -18.19
N ASN A 53 9.95 11.57 -17.76
CA ASN A 53 10.87 10.55 -17.27
C ASN A 53 10.38 9.93 -15.96
N GLU A 54 9.84 10.73 -15.05
CA GLU A 54 9.21 10.26 -13.81
C GLU A 54 8.05 9.29 -14.10
N ALA A 55 7.12 9.69 -14.96
CA ALA A 55 6.00 8.85 -15.36
C ALA A 55 6.46 7.55 -16.06
N LEU A 56 7.51 7.62 -16.88
CA LEU A 56 8.09 6.45 -17.54
C LEU A 56 8.74 5.49 -16.53
N THR A 57 9.44 6.00 -15.53
CA THR A 57 10.01 5.20 -14.44
C THR A 57 8.90 4.50 -13.65
N ILE A 58 7.88 5.22 -13.18
CA ILE A 58 6.73 4.65 -12.47
C ILE A 58 6.05 3.56 -13.32
N MET A 59 5.79 3.84 -14.60
CA MET A 59 5.18 2.86 -15.51
C MET A 59 6.07 1.63 -15.68
N THR A 60 7.39 1.78 -15.70
CA THR A 60 8.34 0.67 -15.81
C THR A 60 8.27 -0.22 -14.57
N ARG A 61 8.34 0.39 -13.37
CA ARG A 61 8.18 -0.30 -12.08
C ARG A 61 6.88 -1.08 -11.98
N LEU A 62 5.74 -0.44 -12.26
CA LEU A 62 4.42 -1.09 -12.18
C LEU A 62 4.29 -2.29 -13.13
N ASN A 63 4.80 -2.18 -14.36
CA ASN A 63 4.77 -3.31 -15.29
C ASN A 63 5.65 -4.47 -14.79
N GLU A 64 6.78 -4.19 -14.15
CA GLU A 64 7.65 -5.23 -13.59
C GLU A 64 7.00 -5.92 -12.38
N GLU A 65 6.31 -5.19 -11.52
CA GLU A 65 5.53 -5.76 -10.41
C GLU A 65 4.37 -6.65 -10.92
N ILE A 66 3.62 -6.17 -11.91
CA ILE A 66 2.54 -6.94 -12.55
C ILE A 66 3.11 -8.19 -13.22
N LEU A 67 4.24 -8.10 -13.92
CA LEU A 67 4.90 -9.25 -14.53
C LEU A 67 5.37 -10.26 -13.49
N ALA A 68 5.92 -9.80 -12.37
CA ALA A 68 6.32 -10.69 -11.29
C ALA A 68 5.13 -11.52 -10.80
N ILE A 69 3.98 -10.89 -10.56
CA ILE A 69 2.74 -11.58 -10.16
C ILE A 69 2.26 -12.51 -11.28
N THR A 70 2.15 -12.00 -12.51
CA THR A 70 1.59 -12.75 -13.64
C THR A 70 2.42 -13.98 -13.97
N SER A 71 3.74 -13.88 -13.86
CA SER A 71 4.66 -15.00 -14.11
C SER A 71 4.47 -16.17 -13.14
N THR A 72 3.88 -15.94 -11.97
CA THR A 72 3.53 -17.03 -11.03
C THR A 72 2.38 -17.90 -11.53
N TYR A 73 1.49 -17.34 -12.36
CA TYR A 73 0.32 -18.02 -12.93
C TYR A 73 0.54 -18.44 -14.39
N ASP A 74 1.36 -17.70 -15.14
CA ASP A 74 1.70 -17.97 -16.53
C ASP A 74 3.20 -17.75 -16.76
N ALA A 75 3.96 -18.85 -16.77
CA ALA A 75 5.39 -18.84 -16.99
C ALA A 75 5.80 -18.36 -18.42
N THR A 76 4.85 -18.24 -19.35
CA THR A 76 5.12 -17.71 -20.70
C THR A 76 5.11 -16.18 -20.75
N MET A 77 4.57 -15.52 -19.72
CA MET A 77 4.60 -14.08 -19.51
C MET A 77 5.84 -13.68 -18.70
N ASP A 78 7.03 -13.94 -19.27
CA ASP A 78 8.31 -13.55 -18.67
C ASP A 78 8.80 -12.20 -19.21
N ARG A 79 9.80 -11.63 -18.51
CA ARG A 79 10.36 -10.31 -18.83
C ARG A 79 10.89 -10.22 -20.27
N ILE A 80 11.46 -11.31 -20.78
CA ILE A 80 12.00 -11.38 -22.15
C ILE A 80 10.86 -11.33 -23.16
N SER A 81 9.77 -12.08 -22.94
CA SER A 81 8.62 -12.09 -23.84
C SER A 81 7.86 -10.76 -23.83
N PHE A 82 7.79 -10.07 -22.69
CA PHE A 82 7.08 -8.79 -22.57
C PHE A 82 7.87 -7.61 -23.14
N TRP A 83 9.09 -7.37 -22.66
CA TRP A 83 9.90 -6.21 -23.06
C TRP A 83 10.70 -6.45 -24.35
N GLY A 84 11.04 -7.70 -24.63
CA GLY A 84 12.00 -8.04 -25.67
C GLY A 84 13.45 -7.74 -25.26
N ASN A 85 14.39 -8.45 -25.90
CA ASN A 85 15.82 -8.33 -25.59
C ASN A 85 16.39 -6.92 -25.82
N ASP A 86 15.77 -6.12 -26.68
CA ASP A 86 16.26 -4.79 -27.05
C ASP A 86 15.96 -3.73 -25.97
N LEU A 87 14.84 -3.87 -25.24
CA LEU A 87 14.40 -2.90 -24.23
C LEU A 87 14.78 -3.32 -22.81
N LEU A 88 15.00 -4.62 -22.56
CA LEU A 88 15.39 -5.13 -21.25
C LEU A 88 16.60 -4.42 -20.61
N PRO A 89 17.70 -4.12 -21.33
CA PRO A 89 18.81 -3.38 -20.74
C PRO A 89 18.40 -1.99 -20.24
N GLN A 90 17.50 -1.31 -20.96
CA GLN A 90 17.02 0.03 -20.60
C GLN A 90 16.08 -0.01 -19.40
N VAL A 91 15.23 -1.04 -19.32
CA VAL A 91 14.36 -1.30 -18.16
C VAL A 91 15.21 -1.57 -16.92
N ASN A 92 16.20 -2.46 -17.02
CA ASN A 92 17.09 -2.78 -15.90
C ASN A 92 17.86 -1.56 -15.39
N GLU A 93 18.42 -0.75 -16.29
CA GLU A 93 19.17 0.43 -15.87
C GLU A 93 18.24 1.44 -15.19
N ARG A 94 17.03 1.64 -15.72
CA ARG A 94 16.05 2.56 -15.13
C ARG A 94 15.61 2.16 -13.72
N LEU A 95 15.31 0.88 -13.49
CA LEU A 95 14.96 0.37 -12.15
C LEU A 95 16.14 0.46 -11.18
N LYS A 96 17.36 0.25 -11.69
CA LYS A 96 18.57 0.38 -10.89
C LYS A 96 18.81 1.83 -10.47
N GLU A 97 18.66 2.78 -11.40
CA GLU A 97 18.75 4.23 -11.11
C GLU A 97 17.71 4.64 -10.05
N GLU A 98 16.47 4.16 -10.17
CA GLU A 98 15.41 4.39 -9.18
C GLU A 98 15.77 3.81 -7.81
N GLN A 99 16.26 2.57 -7.75
CA GLN A 99 16.67 1.95 -6.49
C GLN A 99 17.86 2.68 -5.84
N GLU A 100 18.81 3.16 -6.64
CA GLU A 100 19.94 3.95 -6.16
C GLU A 100 19.49 5.33 -5.63
N ALA A 101 18.52 5.96 -6.29
CA ALA A 101 17.92 7.21 -5.84
C ALA A 101 17.22 7.04 -4.47
N LEU A 102 16.36 6.02 -4.32
CA LEU A 102 15.69 5.73 -3.05
C LEU A 102 16.68 5.47 -1.90
N LYS A 103 17.77 4.74 -2.18
CA LYS A 103 18.83 4.50 -1.17
C LYS A 103 19.54 5.79 -0.77
N LEU A 104 19.77 6.69 -1.73
CA LEU A 104 20.39 7.98 -1.45
C LEU A 104 19.46 8.84 -0.59
N ASP A 105 18.18 8.92 -0.95
CA ASP A 105 17.17 9.66 -0.20
C ASP A 105 17.04 9.13 1.25
N LEU A 106 17.03 7.81 1.42
CA LEU A 106 17.04 7.16 2.73
C LEU A 106 18.27 7.57 3.57
N GLU A 107 19.47 7.55 2.99
CA GLU A 107 20.69 7.95 3.69
C GLU A 107 20.70 9.45 4.03
N GLU A 108 20.15 10.30 3.17
CA GLU A 108 19.99 11.73 3.44
C GLU A 108 19.04 11.98 4.62
N LEU A 109 17.90 11.31 4.65
CA LEU A 109 16.94 11.36 5.76
C LEU A 109 17.59 10.86 7.06
N LYS A 110 18.28 9.72 7.02
CA LYS A 110 19.04 9.20 8.17
C LYS A 110 20.13 10.18 8.63
N ALA A 111 20.85 10.82 7.72
CA ALA A 111 21.86 11.82 8.06
C ALA A 111 21.24 13.09 8.66
N SER A 112 20.05 13.50 8.21
CA SER A 112 19.28 14.60 8.81
C SER A 112 18.82 14.25 10.22
N ALA A 113 18.24 13.06 10.41
CA ALA A 113 17.78 12.56 11.69
C ALA A 113 18.93 12.39 12.70
N ARG A 114 20.11 11.90 12.25
CA ARG A 114 21.33 11.83 13.08
C ARG A 114 21.69 13.20 13.65
N ARG A 115 21.71 14.24 12.81
CA ARG A 115 21.97 15.63 13.22
C ARG A 115 20.90 16.17 14.18
N ALA A 116 19.64 15.81 13.98
CA ALA A 116 18.55 16.19 14.90
C ALA A 116 18.76 15.57 16.29
N HIS A 117 19.03 14.27 16.35
CA HIS A 117 19.30 13.55 17.58
C HIS A 117 20.54 14.09 18.32
N GLU A 118 21.63 14.37 17.62
CA GLU A 118 22.83 14.97 18.21
C GLU A 118 22.54 16.35 18.83
N ARG A 119 21.71 17.17 18.16
CA ARG A 119 21.28 18.46 18.71
C ARG A 119 20.50 18.30 20.02
N LEU A 120 19.60 17.33 20.11
CA LEU A 120 18.88 17.03 21.35
C LEU A 120 19.83 16.61 22.48
N LYS A 121 20.83 15.77 22.18
CA LYS A 121 21.86 15.39 23.15
C LYS A 121 22.69 16.59 23.60
N GLN A 122 23.06 17.49 22.69
CA GLN A 122 23.81 18.71 23.02
C GLN A 122 23.00 19.71 23.86
N MET A 123 21.67 19.73 23.71
CA MET A 123 20.77 20.50 24.57
C MET A 123 20.66 19.93 25.99
N GLY A 124 21.26 18.77 26.25
CA GLY A 124 21.30 18.15 27.57
C GLY A 124 20.02 17.38 27.93
N LEU A 125 19.22 16.96 26.93
CA LEU A 125 18.09 16.08 27.19
C LEU A 125 18.61 14.77 27.79
N THR A 126 17.97 14.33 28.88
CA THR A 126 18.28 13.07 29.53
C THR A 126 17.71 11.91 28.73
N ASP A 127 18.27 10.72 28.91
CA ASP A 127 17.77 9.49 28.29
C ASP A 127 16.29 9.23 28.63
N GLY A 128 15.86 9.58 29.85
CA GLY A 128 14.45 9.50 30.25
C GLY A 128 13.54 10.42 29.43
N ALA A 129 13.96 11.67 29.21
CA ALA A 129 13.20 12.61 28.38
C ALA A 129 13.15 12.16 26.90
N LEU A 130 14.21 11.53 26.39
CA LEU A 130 14.22 10.96 25.04
C LEU A 130 13.27 9.76 24.92
N ARG A 131 13.16 8.92 25.95
CA ARG A 131 12.15 7.85 26.00
C ARG A 131 10.72 8.41 26.04
N GLU A 132 10.48 9.42 26.87
CA GLU A 132 9.16 10.09 26.89
C GLU A 132 8.79 10.69 25.53
N LEU A 133 9.76 11.20 24.77
CA LEU A 133 9.54 11.66 23.39
C LEU A 133 9.29 10.50 22.42
N ALA A 134 9.97 9.37 22.58
CA ALA A 134 9.73 8.17 21.79
C ALA A 134 8.31 7.65 22.00
N ASP A 135 7.85 7.61 23.26
CA ASP A 135 6.53 7.13 23.67
C ASP A 135 5.39 8.09 23.36
N ARG A 136 5.69 9.30 22.91
CA ARG A 136 4.65 10.24 22.49
C ARG A 136 4.13 9.84 21.11
N ASP A 137 2.86 9.48 21.06
CA ASP A 137 2.13 9.21 19.83
C ASP A 137 2.30 10.41 18.85
N PRO A 138 2.81 10.18 17.62
CA PRO A 138 2.91 11.20 16.60
C PRO A 138 1.57 11.59 15.96
N GLU A 139 0.45 11.05 16.44
CA GLU A 139 -0.89 11.21 15.87
C GLU A 139 -0.96 10.60 14.46
N ILE A 140 -0.38 9.40 14.29
CA ILE A 140 -0.52 8.64 13.05
C ILE A 140 -1.98 8.18 12.92
N ASP A 141 -2.60 8.48 11.78
CA ASP A 141 -4.01 8.18 11.54
C ASP A 141 -4.20 6.71 11.14
N ASP A 142 -4.18 5.81 12.13
CA ASP A 142 -4.38 4.36 11.93
C ASP A 142 -5.88 4.01 11.84
N VAL A 143 -6.58 4.60 10.87
CA VAL A 143 -8.02 4.38 10.66
C VAL A 143 -8.36 2.89 10.58
N ALA A 144 -7.50 2.11 9.93
CA ALA A 144 -7.67 0.68 9.71
C ALA A 144 -7.66 -0.15 11.01
N VAL A 145 -6.95 0.33 12.03
CA VAL A 145 -6.60 -0.50 13.20
C VAL A 145 -7.20 0.01 14.50
N SER A 146 -7.79 1.20 14.48
CA SER A 146 -8.49 1.83 15.62
C SER A 146 -9.58 0.97 16.27
N SER A 147 -10.17 0.01 15.53
CA SER A 147 -11.22 -0.90 16.00
C SER A 147 -10.74 -2.34 16.24
N ALA A 148 -9.45 -2.62 16.11
CA ALA A 148 -8.89 -3.95 16.33
C ALA A 148 -8.60 -4.16 17.82
N SER A 149 -9.39 -4.99 18.51
CA SER A 149 -9.23 -5.23 19.95
C SER A 149 -7.90 -5.89 20.32
N ASP A 150 -7.32 -6.64 19.38
CA ASP A 150 -6.17 -7.51 19.60
C ASP A 150 -4.89 -6.99 18.94
N PHE A 151 -4.95 -5.79 18.34
CA PHE A 151 -3.79 -5.20 17.70
C PHE A 151 -2.94 -4.42 18.69
N ASP A 152 -1.77 -4.96 18.99
CA ASP A 152 -0.69 -4.24 19.66
C ASP A 152 0.34 -3.83 18.59
N PRO A 153 0.42 -2.53 18.22
CA PRO A 153 1.36 -2.07 17.21
C PRO A 153 2.78 -2.36 17.69
N THR A 154 3.49 -3.22 16.97
CA THR A 154 4.89 -3.46 17.26
C THR A 154 5.67 -2.19 16.96
N ARG A 155 6.41 -1.68 17.94
CA ARG A 155 7.21 -0.47 17.79
C ARG A 155 8.65 -0.86 17.43
N PRO A 156 9.07 -0.75 16.16
CA PRO A 156 10.42 -1.12 15.77
C PRO A 156 11.43 -0.09 16.29
N GLU A 157 12.65 -0.55 16.53
CA GLU A 157 13.77 0.31 16.93
C GLU A 157 14.19 1.20 15.77
N CYS A 158 14.29 2.51 16.00
CA CYS A 158 14.73 3.47 14.98
C CYS A 158 16.19 3.19 14.58
N PRO A 159 16.50 3.06 13.28
CA PRO A 159 17.84 2.69 12.81
C PRO A 159 18.87 3.81 13.01
N VAL A 160 18.42 5.01 13.39
CA VAL A 160 19.26 6.20 13.59
C VAL A 160 19.59 6.42 15.05
N CYS A 161 18.59 6.39 15.93
CA CYS A 161 18.77 6.78 17.33
C CYS A 161 18.62 5.63 18.33
N GLY A 162 18.14 4.45 17.91
CA GLY A 162 17.98 3.28 18.77
C GLY A 162 16.81 3.37 19.75
N TYR A 163 15.86 4.29 19.52
CA TYR A 163 14.63 4.41 20.31
C TYR A 163 13.46 3.87 19.50
N ASP A 164 12.43 3.39 20.19
CA ASP A 164 11.22 2.86 19.58
C ASP A 164 10.50 3.93 18.74
N GLY A 165 10.17 3.59 17.50
CA GLY A 165 9.35 4.41 16.62
C GLY A 165 7.93 3.87 16.44
N TRP A 166 7.15 4.60 15.66
CA TRP A 166 5.75 4.30 15.38
C TRP A 166 5.61 3.87 13.93
N LEU A 167 4.88 2.78 13.68
CA LEU A 167 4.48 2.36 12.35
C LEU A 167 3.01 2.74 12.14
N GLY A 168 2.72 3.36 11.00
CA GLY A 168 1.38 3.58 10.50
C GLY A 168 0.96 2.46 9.56
N TYR A 169 -0.30 2.05 9.63
CA TYR A 169 -0.81 0.92 8.87
C TYR A 169 -2.03 1.29 8.04
N ASP A 170 -2.06 0.80 6.79
CA ASP A 170 -3.22 0.83 5.92
C ASP A 170 -3.79 -0.56 5.67
N ALA A 171 -5.11 -0.63 5.49
CA ALA A 171 -5.80 -1.86 5.08
C ALA A 171 -5.60 -2.14 3.59
N THR A 172 -4.95 -3.26 3.26
CA THR A 172 -4.71 -3.68 1.87
C THR A 172 -5.67 -4.77 1.40
N GLY A 173 -6.27 -5.52 2.33
CA GLY A 173 -7.22 -6.58 2.05
C GLY A 173 -8.28 -6.68 3.15
N ARG A 174 -9.50 -7.03 2.76
CA ARG A 174 -10.62 -7.20 3.70
C ARG A 174 -11.49 -8.37 3.28
N SER A 175 -11.61 -9.37 4.14
CA SER A 175 -12.39 -10.58 3.92
C SER A 175 -13.89 -10.34 4.12
N PRO A 176 -14.77 -11.24 3.65
CA PRO A 176 -16.18 -11.21 4.02
C PRO A 176 -16.35 -11.33 5.54
N ALA A 177 -17.38 -10.67 6.08
CA ALA A 177 -17.74 -10.83 7.48
C ALA A 177 -18.14 -12.28 7.79
N TYR A 178 -17.83 -12.72 9.00
CA TYR A 178 -18.23 -14.01 9.53
C TYR A 178 -18.68 -13.85 10.99
N ALA A 179 -19.50 -14.79 11.44
CA ALA A 179 -20.00 -14.80 12.79
C ALA A 179 -19.27 -15.86 13.63
N GLU A 180 -18.86 -15.48 14.84
CA GLU A 180 -18.44 -16.41 15.88
C GLU A 180 -19.41 -16.36 17.04
N THR A 181 -19.82 -17.55 17.49
CA THR A 181 -20.62 -17.71 18.71
C THR A 181 -19.71 -17.93 19.89
N ASP A 182 -19.98 -17.24 21.01
CA ASP A 182 -19.31 -17.51 22.28
C ASP A 182 -19.48 -18.98 22.70
N TRP A 183 -18.63 -19.50 23.58
CA TRP A 183 -18.72 -20.88 24.10
C TRP A 183 -20.08 -21.20 24.74
N ARG A 184 -20.83 -20.17 25.14
CA ARG A 184 -22.21 -20.27 25.66
C ARG A 184 -23.30 -20.25 24.59
N HIS A 185 -22.98 -19.92 23.34
CA HIS A 185 -23.91 -19.78 22.20
C HIS A 185 -25.04 -18.77 22.43
N ASP A 186 -24.86 -17.82 23.36
CA ASP A 186 -25.89 -16.86 23.75
C ASP A 186 -25.78 -15.53 22.97
N ASP A 187 -24.56 -15.15 22.55
CA ASP A 187 -24.28 -13.92 21.80
C ASP A 187 -23.46 -14.23 20.53
N GLU A 188 -23.86 -13.61 19.41
CA GLU A 188 -23.21 -13.73 18.10
C GLU A 188 -22.39 -12.46 17.83
N TYR A 189 -21.06 -12.63 17.72
CA TYR A 189 -20.15 -11.55 17.38
C TYR A 189 -19.75 -11.67 15.91
N HIS A 190 -19.74 -10.55 15.21
CA HIS A 190 -19.41 -10.50 13.79
C HIS A 190 -18.02 -9.90 13.60
N PHE A 191 -17.18 -10.62 12.89
CA PHE A 191 -15.79 -10.28 12.66
C PHE A 191 -15.46 -10.23 11.17
N VAL A 192 -14.39 -9.51 10.86
CA VAL A 192 -13.80 -9.45 9.53
C VAL A 192 -12.28 -9.61 9.68
N ASP A 193 -11.72 -10.54 8.92
CA ASP A 193 -10.28 -10.62 8.75
C ASP A 193 -9.80 -9.54 7.77
N MET A 194 -8.77 -8.80 8.15
CA MET A 194 -8.18 -7.72 7.38
C MET A 194 -6.68 -7.95 7.25
N THR A 195 -6.15 -7.74 6.05
CA THR A 195 -4.71 -7.62 5.83
C THR A 195 -4.33 -6.14 5.93
N ILE A 196 -3.38 -5.83 6.81
CA ILE A 196 -2.79 -4.51 6.98
C ILE A 196 -1.32 -4.51 6.54
N GLU A 197 -0.86 -3.40 5.99
CA GLU A 197 0.54 -3.18 5.60
C GLU A 197 1.04 -1.86 6.20
N ALA A 198 2.28 -1.87 6.71
CA ALA A 198 2.94 -0.67 7.18
C ALA A 198 3.23 0.29 6.02
N VAL A 199 2.77 1.53 6.14
CA VAL A 199 2.87 2.57 5.10
C VAL A 199 3.71 3.76 5.50
N GLU A 200 3.92 3.97 6.80
CA GLU A 200 4.73 5.06 7.32
C GLU A 200 5.48 4.62 8.57
N PHE A 201 6.68 5.14 8.78
CA PHE A 201 7.38 5.07 10.06
C PHE A 201 7.75 6.46 10.56
N VAL A 202 7.52 6.72 11.84
CA VAL A 202 7.87 7.99 12.49
C VAL A 202 8.63 7.75 13.79
N CYS A 203 9.82 8.34 13.90
CA CYS A 203 10.56 8.40 15.16
C CYS A 203 10.32 9.72 15.88
N GLY A 204 9.64 9.69 17.02
CA GLY A 204 9.38 10.88 17.86
C GLY A 204 10.64 11.54 18.44
N VAL A 205 11.78 10.84 18.46
CA VAL A 205 13.05 11.36 19.00
C VAL A 205 13.86 12.09 17.95
N CYS A 206 14.27 11.39 16.88
CA CYS A 206 15.16 11.96 15.87
C CYS A 206 14.40 12.59 14.69
N GLY A 207 13.08 12.43 14.63
CA GLY A 207 12.23 12.95 13.56
C GLY A 207 12.43 12.23 12.23
N LEU A 208 12.99 11.01 12.23
CA LEU A 208 13.04 10.19 11.02
C LEU A 208 11.60 9.84 10.62
N ASN A 209 11.24 10.19 9.39
CA ASN A 209 9.97 9.81 8.76
C ASN A 209 10.29 9.05 7.47
N LEU A 210 9.76 7.85 7.33
CA LEU A 210 9.90 6.99 6.14
C LEU A 210 8.52 6.67 5.59
N ASP A 211 8.36 6.79 4.27
CA ASP A 211 7.16 6.34 3.56
C ASP A 211 7.26 4.85 3.17
N SER A 212 6.21 4.32 2.54
CA SER A 212 6.10 2.91 2.17
C SER A 212 7.21 2.41 1.23
N GLU A 213 7.72 3.26 0.33
CA GLU A 213 8.80 2.87 -0.57
C GLU A 213 10.13 2.79 0.20
N LEU A 214 10.40 3.76 1.08
CA LEU A 214 11.61 3.77 1.91
C LEU A 214 11.60 2.71 3.02
N LEU A 215 10.43 2.37 3.56
CA LEU A 215 10.24 1.27 4.52
C LEU A 215 10.72 -0.06 3.95
N ARG A 216 10.32 -0.38 2.72
CA ARG A 216 10.74 -1.60 2.02
C ARG A 216 12.25 -1.63 1.77
N VAL A 217 12.85 -0.48 1.47
CA VAL A 217 14.31 -0.37 1.28
C VAL A 217 15.06 -0.58 2.61
N GLU A 218 14.50 -0.10 3.72
CA GLU A 218 15.06 -0.28 5.06
C GLU A 218 14.82 -1.70 5.63
N GLY A 219 13.88 -2.46 5.06
CA GLY A 219 13.44 -3.76 5.58
C GLY A 219 12.56 -3.65 6.81
N MET A 220 11.75 -2.59 6.86
CA MET A 220 10.73 -2.32 7.88
C MET A 220 9.32 -2.54 7.34
N ASP A 221 9.18 -3.25 6.22
CA ASP A 221 7.89 -3.69 5.72
C ASP A 221 7.27 -4.71 6.68
N ASP A 222 6.05 -4.43 7.12
CA ASP A 222 5.30 -5.26 8.05
C ASP A 222 3.90 -5.48 7.49
N VAL A 223 3.60 -6.73 7.16
CA VAL A 223 2.29 -7.14 6.62
C VAL A 223 1.69 -8.16 7.58
N ARG A 224 0.46 -7.90 8.03
CA ARG A 224 -0.21 -8.73 9.03
C ARG A 224 -1.66 -8.98 8.68
N GLU A 225 -2.16 -10.12 9.14
CA GLU A 225 -3.58 -10.40 9.20
C GLU A 225 -4.07 -10.09 10.62
N ILE A 226 -5.12 -9.28 10.71
CA ILE A 226 -5.77 -8.89 11.95
C ILE A 226 -7.26 -9.18 11.86
N THR A 227 -7.90 -9.43 12.99
CA THR A 227 -9.36 -9.58 13.07
C THR A 227 -9.94 -8.32 13.70
N VAL A 228 -10.96 -7.75 13.07
CA VAL A 228 -11.67 -6.56 13.56
C VAL A 228 -13.16 -6.82 13.63
N GLU A 229 -13.86 -6.07 14.47
CA GLU A 229 -15.33 -6.10 14.49
C GLU A 229 -15.88 -5.67 13.12
N ALA A 230 -16.87 -6.43 12.63
CA ALA A 230 -17.56 -6.12 11.39
C ALA A 230 -18.35 -4.82 11.56
N THR A 231 -18.32 -3.96 10.55
CA THR A 231 -19.21 -2.80 10.51
C THR A 231 -20.65 -3.26 10.26
N LYS A 232 -21.61 -2.42 10.65
CA LYS A 232 -23.03 -2.74 10.45
C LYS A 232 -23.38 -3.06 8.98
N GLU A 233 -22.79 -2.32 8.04
CA GLU A 233 -23.04 -2.55 6.61
C GLU A 233 -22.58 -3.94 6.15
N GLU A 234 -21.51 -4.46 6.75
CA GLU A 234 -20.96 -5.78 6.42
C GLU A 234 -21.77 -6.90 7.05
N VAL A 235 -22.30 -6.68 8.26
CA VAL A 235 -23.25 -7.58 8.89
C VAL A 235 -24.53 -7.67 8.06
N ASP A 236 -25.11 -6.52 7.69
CA ASP A 236 -26.32 -6.46 6.85
C ASP A 236 -26.08 -7.17 5.49
N ALA A 237 -24.90 -7.02 4.89
CA ALA A 237 -24.53 -7.69 3.65
C ALA A 237 -24.38 -9.22 3.82
N LEU A 238 -23.81 -9.68 4.93
CA LEU A 238 -23.71 -11.11 5.25
C LEU A 238 -25.09 -11.72 5.44
N GLU A 239 -25.96 -11.08 6.22
CA GLU A 239 -27.34 -11.53 6.44
C GLU A 239 -28.10 -11.64 5.11
N GLN A 240 -27.99 -10.62 4.24
CA GLN A 240 -28.64 -10.64 2.94
C GLN A 240 -28.12 -11.78 2.05
N TYR A 241 -26.81 -12.01 2.03
CA TYR A 241 -26.21 -13.12 1.30
C TYR A 241 -26.71 -14.49 1.81
N GLN A 242 -26.83 -14.66 3.12
CA GLN A 242 -27.35 -15.89 3.71
C GLN A 242 -28.83 -16.14 3.33
N ILE A 243 -29.65 -15.08 3.34
CA ILE A 243 -31.05 -15.14 2.89
C ILE A 243 -31.12 -15.57 1.43
N ASP A 244 -30.35 -14.93 0.56
CA ASP A 244 -30.34 -15.20 -0.88
C ASP A 244 -29.87 -16.64 -1.17
N SER A 245 -28.79 -17.08 -0.52
CA SER A 245 -28.29 -18.46 -0.62
C SER A 245 -29.33 -19.50 -0.19
N TYR A 246 -30.05 -19.24 0.90
CA TYR A 246 -31.11 -20.13 1.38
C TYR A 246 -32.28 -20.24 0.40
N LEU A 247 -32.70 -19.12 -0.19
CA LEU A 247 -33.77 -19.08 -1.18
C LEU A 247 -33.37 -19.84 -2.45
N GLU A 248 -32.13 -19.68 -2.93
CA GLU A 248 -31.62 -20.41 -4.10
C GLU A 248 -31.59 -21.92 -3.88
N ASP A 249 -31.12 -22.36 -2.71
CA ASP A 249 -31.09 -23.79 -2.36
C ASP A 249 -32.51 -24.35 -2.24
N ALA A 250 -33.43 -23.64 -1.57
CA ALA A 250 -34.83 -24.03 -1.48
C ALA A 250 -35.49 -24.19 -2.86
N HIS A 251 -35.14 -23.33 -3.83
CA HIS A 251 -35.62 -23.42 -5.21
C HIS A 251 -35.00 -24.59 -5.99
N ARG A 252 -33.76 -25.00 -5.68
CA ARG A 252 -33.13 -26.20 -6.28
C ARG A 252 -33.80 -27.50 -5.80
N TYR A 253 -34.25 -27.57 -4.55
CA TYR A 253 -34.95 -28.74 -4.01
C TYR A 253 -36.40 -28.91 -4.48
N GLN A 254 -36.98 -27.91 -5.16
CA GLN A 254 -38.35 -27.95 -5.70
C GLN A 254 -38.42 -28.31 -7.21
N ARG A 255 -37.29 -28.58 -7.86
CA ARG A 255 -37.22 -29.11 -9.24
C ARG A 255 -36.78 -30.57 -9.25
#